data_AF-A0A3D2CHC4-F1
#
_entry.id   AF-A0A3D2CHC4-F1
#
_cell.length_a   1.000
_cell.length_b   1.000
_cell.length_c   1.000
_cell.angle_alpha   90.00
_cell.angle_beta   90.00
_cell.angle_gamma   90.00
#
_symmetry.space_group_name_H-M   'P 1'
#
loop_
_entity.id
_entity.type
_entity.pdbx_description
1 polymer ?
#
loop_
_entity_poly.entity_id
_entity_poly.type
_entity_poly.pdbx_seq_one_letter_code
_entity_poly.pdbx_strand_id
1 'polypeptide(L)'
;MEGVDAMVELTTLNRRETIYTTYERIDGIARLFEDCNDPWGMFPTTYRHITNRIIQAIESGEIEDQRWGEQIVLDFASRYFANLEAALTGGELSYGWGQYYYLADQADVSRTRTVLVAMVAHLTLDLPYALWAIDTTDAHADDYFVLGELMIEITPLFIEELLYYYGADAEDILNGFFLGEWVDGAFGEDTMITLSYQTIRTKSWNNWRLINSGLGLVADGEIYTAFWTIDGVLASLDAAGTI
;
A
#
# COMPACT_ATOMS: atom_id res chain seq x y z
N MET A 1 -19.04 -18.82 -4.98
CA MET A 1 -19.82 -18.50 -3.77
C MET A 1 -18.96 -18.73 -2.54
N GLU A 2 -18.48 -19.95 -2.29
CA GLU A 2 -17.63 -20.27 -1.12
C GLU A 2 -16.41 -19.34 -0.94
N GLY A 3 -15.68 -19.01 -2.02
CA GLY A 3 -14.52 -18.10 -1.94
C GLY A 3 -14.86 -16.63 -1.66
N VAL A 4 -15.98 -16.11 -2.17
CA VAL A 4 -16.41 -14.72 -1.90
C VAL A 4 -16.92 -14.60 -0.47
N ASP A 5 -17.68 -15.58 0.01
CA ASP A 5 -18.16 -15.60 1.39
C ASP A 5 -16.99 -15.66 2.39
N ALA A 6 -15.97 -16.49 2.11
CA ALA A 6 -14.74 -16.53 2.88
C ALA A 6 -13.98 -15.19 2.84
N MET A 7 -13.89 -14.55 1.67
CA MET A 7 -13.24 -13.25 1.52
C MET A 7 -13.96 -12.15 2.31
N VAL A 8 -15.30 -12.14 2.30
CA VAL A 8 -16.12 -11.21 3.09
C VAL A 8 -15.92 -11.43 4.59
N GLU A 9 -15.82 -12.69 5.05
CA GLU A 9 -15.49 -12.98 6.44
C GLU A 9 -14.11 -12.41 6.84
N LEU A 10 -13.11 -12.56 5.96
CA LEU A 10 -11.76 -12.05 6.17
C LEU A 10 -11.65 -10.52 6.06
N THR A 11 -12.61 -9.82 5.48
CA THR A 11 -12.61 -8.34 5.35
C THR A 11 -13.57 -7.64 6.32
N THR A 12 -14.56 -8.34 6.86
CA THR A 12 -15.52 -7.78 7.84
C THR A 12 -14.80 -7.22 9.07
N LEU A 13 -14.86 -5.90 9.29
CA LEU A 13 -14.25 -5.27 10.46
C LEU A 13 -14.94 -5.71 11.76
N ASN A 14 -14.15 -6.00 12.80
CA ASN A 14 -14.68 -6.36 14.12
C ASN A 14 -13.98 -5.57 15.24
N ARG A 15 -14.60 -5.51 16.42
CA ARG A 15 -14.11 -4.71 17.56
C ARG A 15 -12.99 -5.38 18.38
N ARG A 16 -12.52 -6.56 17.99
CA ARG A 16 -11.54 -7.36 18.74
C ARG A 16 -10.26 -7.60 17.93
N GLU A 17 -10.02 -6.78 16.91
CA GLU A 17 -8.80 -6.84 16.12
C GLU A 17 -7.55 -6.59 16.96
N THR A 18 -6.54 -7.41 16.71
CA THR A 18 -5.16 -7.25 17.17
C THR A 18 -4.24 -7.30 15.95
N ILE A 19 -2.99 -6.86 16.09
CA ILE A 19 -2.01 -6.95 14.99
C ILE A 19 -1.87 -8.38 14.44
N TYR A 20 -2.01 -9.40 15.30
CA TYR A 20 -1.91 -10.81 14.92
C TYR A 20 -3.12 -11.29 14.13
N THR A 21 -4.34 -10.98 14.60
CA THR A 21 -5.57 -11.36 13.86
C THR A 21 -5.67 -10.62 12.54
N THR A 22 -5.23 -9.36 12.51
CA THR A 22 -5.15 -8.58 11.28
C THR A 22 -4.16 -9.21 10.29
N TYR A 23 -2.97 -9.64 10.75
CA TYR A 23 -2.02 -10.37 9.91
C TYR A 23 -2.59 -11.69 9.39
N GLU A 24 -3.20 -12.51 10.25
CA GLU A 24 -3.83 -13.78 9.84
C GLU A 24 -4.88 -13.57 8.74
N ARG A 25 -5.64 -12.47 8.82
CA ARG A 25 -6.63 -12.09 7.81
C ARG A 25 -5.98 -11.66 6.49
N ILE A 26 -4.95 -10.80 6.54
CA ILE A 26 -4.22 -10.38 5.33
C ILE A 26 -3.58 -11.59 4.64
N ASP A 27 -2.95 -12.49 5.40
CA ASP A 27 -2.36 -13.71 4.87
C ASP A 27 -3.42 -14.66 4.28
N GLY A 28 -4.57 -14.80 4.96
CA GLY A 28 -5.71 -15.56 4.42
C GLY A 28 -6.23 -15.00 3.10
N ILE A 29 -6.36 -13.67 3.00
CA ILE A 29 -6.79 -12.97 1.78
C ILE A 29 -5.76 -13.21 0.65
N ALA A 30 -4.48 -13.04 0.94
CA ALA A 30 -3.40 -13.27 -0.02
C ALA A 30 -3.47 -14.69 -0.59
N ARG A 31 -3.55 -15.71 0.28
CA ARG A 31 -3.62 -17.12 -0.13
C ARG A 31 -4.83 -17.42 -1.01
N LEU A 32 -6.00 -16.89 -0.68
CA LEU A 32 -7.22 -17.11 -1.49
C LEU A 32 -7.07 -16.59 -2.92
N PHE A 33 -6.41 -15.44 -3.11
CA PHE A 33 -6.14 -14.92 -4.46
C PHE A 33 -4.97 -15.64 -5.14
N GLU A 34 -3.95 -16.03 -4.39
CA GLU A 34 -2.80 -16.80 -4.89
C GLU A 34 -3.22 -18.17 -5.46
N ASP A 35 -4.16 -18.85 -4.79
CA ASP A 35 -4.69 -20.16 -5.20
C ASP A 35 -5.36 -20.15 -6.58
N CYS A 36 -5.82 -18.97 -7.04
CA CYS A 36 -6.41 -18.79 -8.36
C CYS A 36 -5.64 -17.81 -9.26
N ASN A 37 -4.46 -17.35 -8.82
CA ASN A 37 -3.63 -16.37 -9.52
C ASN A 37 -4.41 -15.09 -9.90
N ASP A 38 -5.38 -14.69 -9.06
CA ASP A 38 -6.24 -13.54 -9.33
C ASP A 38 -5.44 -12.23 -9.10
N PRO A 39 -5.37 -11.33 -10.09
CA PRO A 39 -4.62 -10.07 -9.99
C PRO A 39 -5.00 -9.16 -8.81
N TRP A 40 -6.21 -9.30 -8.25
CA TRP A 40 -6.63 -8.60 -7.03
C TRP A 40 -5.79 -9.01 -5.80
N GLY A 41 -5.06 -10.12 -5.90
CA GLY A 41 -4.14 -10.64 -4.88
C GLY A 41 -2.77 -9.96 -4.83
N MET A 42 -2.36 -9.20 -5.85
CA MET A 42 -1.02 -8.60 -5.89
C MET A 42 -0.73 -7.71 -4.68
N PHE A 43 -1.71 -6.90 -4.26
CA PHE A 43 -1.56 -6.06 -3.07
C PHE A 43 -1.48 -6.90 -1.77
N PRO A 44 -2.45 -7.77 -1.40
CA PRO A 44 -2.36 -8.54 -0.16
C PRO A 44 -1.15 -9.49 -0.08
N THR A 45 -0.70 -10.06 -1.21
CA THR A 45 0.54 -10.84 -1.29
C THR A 45 1.75 -10.01 -0.88
N THR A 46 1.83 -8.75 -1.30
CA THR A 46 2.89 -7.82 -0.84
C THR A 46 2.67 -7.41 0.61
N TYR A 47 1.43 -7.07 0.95
CA TYR A 47 1.07 -6.46 2.23
C TYR A 47 1.32 -7.40 3.42
N ARG A 48 1.12 -8.72 3.27
CA ARG A 48 1.37 -9.69 4.35
C ARG A 48 2.82 -9.65 4.87
N HIS A 49 3.80 -9.47 3.98
CA HIS A 49 5.22 -9.41 4.34
C HIS A 49 5.55 -8.13 5.09
N ILE A 50 5.01 -7.01 4.61
CA ILE A 50 5.12 -5.71 5.26
C ILE A 50 4.54 -5.78 6.68
N THR A 51 3.30 -6.27 6.82
CA THR A 51 2.64 -6.37 8.12
C THR A 51 3.40 -7.28 9.08
N ASN A 52 3.88 -8.44 8.62
CA ASN A 52 4.66 -9.36 9.45
C ASN A 52 5.97 -8.71 9.95
N ARG A 53 6.68 -7.98 9.08
CA ARG A 53 7.92 -7.30 9.47
C ARG A 53 7.68 -6.18 10.48
N ILE A 54 6.58 -5.44 10.35
CA ILE A 54 6.18 -4.41 11.32
C ILE A 54 5.84 -5.05 12.67
N ILE A 55 5.11 -6.18 12.69
CA ILE A 55 4.83 -6.91 13.93
C ILE A 55 6.13 -7.32 14.62
N GLN A 56 7.10 -7.87 13.87
CA GLN A 56 8.40 -8.22 14.42
C GLN A 56 9.14 -7.01 15.00
N ALA A 57 9.07 -5.85 14.34
CA ALA A 57 9.68 -4.61 14.82
C ALA A 57 9.04 -4.08 16.12
N ILE A 58 7.71 -4.23 16.27
CA ILE A 58 7.00 -3.89 17.50
C ILE A 58 7.45 -4.84 18.63
N GLU A 59 7.53 -6.14 18.36
CA GLU A 59 7.93 -7.15 19.34
C GLU A 59 9.40 -7.03 19.76
N SER A 60 10.28 -6.67 18.83
CA SER A 60 11.72 -6.50 19.07
C SER A 60 12.06 -5.15 19.73
N GLY A 61 11.13 -4.19 19.70
CA GLY A 61 11.35 -2.83 20.17
C GLY A 61 12.14 -1.94 19.20
N GLU A 62 12.20 -2.30 17.92
CA GLU A 62 12.68 -1.40 16.85
C GLU A 62 11.71 -0.23 16.63
N ILE A 63 10.40 -0.48 16.82
CA ILE A 63 9.40 0.58 17.01
C ILE A 63 9.29 0.83 18.52
N GLU A 64 9.67 2.03 18.96
CA GLU A 64 9.78 2.39 20.36
C GLU A 64 8.39 2.52 21.04
N ASP A 65 7.46 3.23 20.40
CA ASP A 65 6.06 3.30 20.84
C ASP A 65 5.26 2.14 20.26
N GLN A 66 5.27 1.01 20.97
CA GLN A 66 4.53 -0.19 20.60
C GLN A 66 3.02 0.07 20.41
N ARG A 67 2.43 0.94 21.23
CA ARG A 67 1.00 1.24 21.12
C ARG A 67 0.71 1.99 19.83
N TRP A 68 1.52 2.98 19.50
CA TRP A 68 1.41 3.69 18.22
C TRP A 68 1.60 2.72 17.05
N GLY A 69 2.61 1.84 17.12
CA GLY A 69 2.88 0.79 16.13
C GLY A 69 1.69 -0.15 15.91
N GLU A 70 1.06 -0.62 16.98
CA GLU A 70 -0.15 -1.44 16.90
C GLU A 70 -1.32 -0.67 16.27
N GLN A 71 -1.54 0.57 16.69
CA GLN A 71 -2.65 1.38 16.19
C GLN A 71 -2.52 1.68 14.69
N ILE A 72 -1.32 1.99 14.21
CA ILE A 72 -1.11 2.27 12.78
C ILE A 72 -1.34 1.01 11.94
N VAL A 73 -0.89 -0.17 12.39
CA VAL A 73 -1.15 -1.45 11.68
C VAL A 73 -2.66 -1.69 11.56
N LEU A 74 -3.40 -1.52 12.65
CA LEU A 74 -4.84 -1.76 12.71
C LEU A 74 -5.63 -0.78 11.83
N ASP A 75 -5.38 0.53 11.93
CA ASP A 75 -6.13 1.52 11.15
C ASP A 75 -5.81 1.37 9.65
N PHE A 76 -4.54 1.17 9.32
CA PHE A 76 -4.10 1.06 7.93
C PHE A 76 -4.69 -0.20 7.27
N ALA A 77 -4.65 -1.36 7.93
CA ALA A 77 -5.29 -2.57 7.43
C ALA A 77 -6.81 -2.45 7.31
N SER A 78 -7.46 -1.75 8.25
CA SER A 78 -8.92 -1.56 8.21
C SER A 78 -9.41 -0.83 6.95
N ARG A 79 -8.60 0.10 6.43
CA ARG A 79 -8.89 0.83 5.19
C ARG A 79 -8.83 -0.07 3.97
N TYR A 80 -7.82 -0.94 3.91
CA TYR A 80 -7.72 -1.96 2.87
C TYR A 80 -8.92 -2.92 2.94
N PHE A 81 -9.23 -3.47 4.12
CA PHE A 81 -10.35 -4.38 4.32
C PHE A 81 -11.69 -3.76 3.92
N ALA A 82 -11.95 -2.51 4.32
CA ALA A 82 -13.18 -1.80 3.96
C ALA A 82 -13.34 -1.65 2.44
N ASN A 83 -12.25 -1.34 1.73
CA ASN A 83 -12.29 -1.23 0.27
C ASN A 83 -12.44 -2.59 -0.42
N LEU A 84 -11.76 -3.63 0.06
CA LEU A 84 -11.94 -4.97 -0.51
C LEU A 84 -13.37 -5.49 -0.28
N GLU A 85 -13.92 -5.32 0.93
CA GLU A 85 -15.32 -5.68 1.23
C GLU A 85 -16.30 -4.91 0.34
N ALA A 86 -16.10 -3.60 0.16
CA ALA A 86 -16.93 -2.78 -0.71
C ALA A 86 -16.85 -3.27 -2.17
N ALA A 87 -15.66 -3.65 -2.68
CA ALA A 87 -15.53 -4.18 -4.03
C ALA A 87 -16.32 -5.48 -4.22
N LEU A 88 -16.23 -6.38 -3.24
CA LEU A 88 -16.88 -7.71 -3.28
C LEU A 88 -18.41 -7.62 -3.16
N THR A 89 -18.91 -6.63 -2.44
CA THR A 89 -20.34 -6.46 -2.12
C THR A 89 -21.05 -5.43 -3.01
N GLY A 90 -20.32 -4.73 -3.89
CA GLY A 90 -20.84 -3.65 -4.73
C GLY A 90 -21.09 -2.33 -3.98
N GLY A 91 -20.33 -2.09 -2.91
CA GLY A 91 -20.29 -0.84 -2.16
C GLY A 91 -19.48 0.27 -2.84
N GLU A 92 -19.36 1.41 -2.15
CA GLU A 92 -18.57 2.55 -2.63
C GLU A 92 -17.09 2.39 -2.26
N LEU A 93 -16.24 2.48 -3.27
CA LEU A 93 -14.79 2.39 -3.13
C LEU A 93 -14.16 3.78 -3.01
N SER A 94 -13.07 3.87 -2.27
CA SER A 94 -12.16 4.99 -2.45
C SER A 94 -11.63 4.99 -3.89
N TYR A 95 -11.37 6.18 -4.44
CA TYR A 95 -10.95 6.31 -5.83
C TYR A 95 -9.70 5.49 -6.16
N GLY A 96 -8.66 5.53 -5.30
CA GLY A 96 -7.41 4.80 -5.57
C GLY A 96 -7.58 3.29 -5.55
N TRP A 97 -8.39 2.77 -4.63
CA TRP A 97 -8.71 1.34 -4.59
C TRP A 97 -9.60 0.92 -5.76
N GLY A 98 -10.57 1.74 -6.16
CA GLY A 98 -11.35 1.52 -7.38
C GLY A 98 -10.48 1.48 -8.63
N GLN A 99 -9.49 2.37 -8.74
CA GLN A 99 -8.51 2.36 -9.83
C GLN A 99 -7.68 1.08 -9.82
N TYR A 100 -7.18 0.64 -8.65
CA TYR A 100 -6.44 -0.63 -8.54
C TYR A 100 -7.26 -1.82 -9.05
N TYR A 101 -8.47 -2.03 -8.53
CA TYR A 101 -9.31 -3.16 -8.94
C TYR A 101 -9.69 -3.09 -10.43
N TYR A 102 -9.97 -1.89 -10.95
CA TYR A 102 -10.21 -1.69 -12.38
C TYR A 102 -9.01 -2.12 -13.24
N LEU A 103 -7.79 -1.70 -12.88
CA LEU A 103 -6.56 -2.05 -13.60
C LEU A 103 -6.23 -3.55 -13.47
N ALA A 104 -6.48 -4.15 -12.29
CA ALA A 104 -6.29 -5.57 -12.06
C ALA A 104 -7.15 -6.45 -12.99
N ASP A 105 -8.35 -5.99 -13.34
CA ASP A 105 -9.25 -6.67 -14.28
C ASP A 105 -8.86 -6.45 -15.76
N GLN A 106 -7.96 -5.53 -16.07
CA GLN A 106 -7.52 -5.28 -17.45
C GLN A 106 -6.39 -6.25 -17.84
N ALA A 107 -6.59 -6.96 -18.94
CA ALA A 107 -5.58 -7.91 -19.46
C ALA A 107 -4.44 -7.23 -20.24
N ASP A 108 -4.66 -5.99 -20.68
CA ASP A 108 -3.72 -5.19 -21.46
C ASP A 108 -2.92 -4.17 -20.62
N VAL A 109 -3.18 -4.11 -19.30
CA VAL A 109 -2.42 -3.29 -18.36
C VAL A 109 -1.34 -4.14 -17.70
N SER A 110 -0.13 -3.59 -17.57
CA SER A 110 0.94 -4.23 -16.83
C SER A 110 0.55 -4.55 -15.38
N ARG A 111 0.86 -5.78 -14.95
CA ARG A 111 0.72 -6.20 -13.55
C ARG A 111 1.58 -5.35 -12.61
N THR A 112 2.74 -4.93 -13.11
CA THR A 112 3.69 -4.05 -12.43
C THR A 112 3.10 -2.66 -12.18
N ARG A 113 2.44 -2.06 -13.19
CA ARG A 113 1.67 -0.82 -12.98
C ARG A 113 0.56 -1.03 -11.96
N THR A 114 -0.18 -2.12 -12.09
CA THR A 114 -1.35 -2.40 -11.27
C THR A 114 -0.99 -2.46 -9.78
N VAL A 115 0.04 -3.22 -9.40
CA VAL A 115 0.47 -3.32 -7.99
C VAL A 115 1.03 -1.99 -7.46
N LEU A 116 1.77 -1.23 -8.28
CA LEU A 116 2.27 0.08 -7.88
C LEU A 116 1.15 1.08 -7.61
N VAL A 117 0.07 1.06 -8.39
CA VAL A 117 -1.12 1.89 -8.11
C VAL A 117 -1.73 1.55 -6.75
N ALA A 118 -1.80 0.27 -6.37
CA ALA A 118 -2.27 -0.13 -5.05
C ALA A 118 -1.35 0.37 -3.92
N MET A 119 -0.03 0.20 -4.07
CA MET A 119 0.96 0.69 -3.11
C MET A 119 0.87 2.21 -2.94
N VAL A 120 0.77 2.94 -4.05
CA VAL A 120 0.65 4.40 -4.05
C VAL A 120 -0.68 4.84 -3.46
N ALA A 121 -1.80 4.17 -3.77
CA ALA A 121 -3.09 4.45 -3.15
C ALA A 121 -2.99 4.32 -1.63
N HIS A 122 -2.43 3.22 -1.15
CA HIS A 122 -2.27 2.99 0.29
C HIS A 122 -1.35 4.01 0.95
N LEU A 123 -0.21 4.33 0.32
CA LEU A 123 0.74 5.29 0.89
C LEU A 123 0.26 6.74 0.82
N THR A 124 -0.40 7.16 -0.26
CA THR A 124 -0.78 8.58 -0.46
C THR A 124 -2.17 8.90 0.04
N LEU A 125 -3.14 8.01 -0.17
CA LEU A 125 -4.55 8.25 0.15
C LEU A 125 -4.87 7.74 1.56
N ASP A 126 -4.37 6.58 1.97
CA ASP A 126 -4.76 6.00 3.26
C ASP A 126 -3.87 6.50 4.42
N LEU A 127 -2.55 6.54 4.22
CA LEU A 127 -1.59 6.78 5.31
C LEU A 127 -1.77 8.12 6.03
N PRO A 128 -2.00 9.28 5.35
CA PRO A 128 -2.18 10.55 6.06
C PRO A 128 -3.37 10.55 7.01
N TYR A 129 -4.48 9.92 6.60
CA TYR A 129 -5.66 9.80 7.46
C TYR A 129 -5.51 8.71 8.50
N ALA A 130 -4.72 7.66 8.24
CA ALA A 130 -4.40 6.66 9.26
C ALA A 130 -3.60 7.27 10.40
N LEU A 131 -2.55 8.05 10.07
CA LEU A 131 -1.79 8.82 11.05
C LEU A 131 -2.69 9.78 11.84
N TRP A 132 -3.66 10.41 11.18
CA TRP A 132 -4.60 11.32 11.83
C TRP A 132 -5.57 10.58 12.76
N ALA A 133 -6.12 9.45 12.33
CA ALA A 133 -7.11 8.68 13.08
C ALA A 133 -6.55 8.08 14.38
N ILE A 134 -5.26 7.79 14.43
CA ILE A 134 -4.59 7.23 15.62
C ILE A 134 -3.96 8.30 16.53
N ASP A 135 -4.30 9.58 16.32
CA ASP A 135 -3.75 10.70 17.09
C ASP A 135 -2.21 10.74 17.06
N THR A 136 -1.60 10.49 15.89
CA THR A 136 -0.15 10.64 15.71
C THR A 136 0.30 12.03 16.15
N THR A 137 1.53 12.16 16.66
CA THR A 137 2.14 13.45 16.99
C THR A 137 3.55 13.52 16.42
N ASP A 138 4.17 14.70 16.44
CA ASP A 138 5.56 14.85 16.03
C ASP A 138 6.54 14.03 16.88
N ALA A 139 6.15 13.58 18.08
CA ALA A 139 6.97 12.69 18.90
C ALA A 139 7.11 11.27 18.30
N HIS A 140 6.21 10.86 17.40
CA HIS A 140 6.27 9.56 16.72
C HIS A 140 7.03 9.62 15.39
N ALA A 141 7.72 10.72 15.09
CA ALA A 141 8.41 10.88 13.81
C ALA A 141 9.49 9.81 13.59
N ASP A 142 10.24 9.44 14.63
CA ASP A 142 11.31 8.44 14.52
C ASP A 142 10.72 7.05 14.22
N ASP A 143 9.70 6.61 14.97
CA ASP A 143 8.97 5.37 14.70
C ASP A 143 8.30 5.36 13.32
N TYR A 144 7.80 6.52 12.88
CA TYR A 144 7.32 6.67 11.50
C TYR A 144 8.43 6.40 10.51
N PHE A 145 9.62 7.01 10.65
CA PHE A 145 10.71 6.76 9.71
C PHE A 145 11.14 5.29 9.71
N VAL A 146 11.30 4.67 10.89
CA VAL A 146 11.59 3.24 11.04
C VAL A 146 10.59 2.41 10.25
N LEU A 147 9.28 2.63 10.45
CA LEU A 147 8.22 1.86 9.76
C LEU A 147 8.41 1.78 8.25
N GLY A 148 8.92 2.84 7.61
CA GLY A 148 9.14 2.78 6.18
C GLY A 148 10.47 2.18 5.75
N GLU A 149 11.50 2.21 6.59
CA GLU A 149 12.73 1.47 6.33
C GLU A 149 12.45 -0.04 6.34
N LEU A 150 11.60 -0.51 7.26
CA LEU A 150 11.15 -1.90 7.33
C LEU A 150 10.55 -2.41 6.02
N MET A 151 9.80 -1.57 5.30
CA MET A 151 9.21 -1.94 4.01
C MET A 151 10.27 -2.14 2.93
N ILE A 152 11.35 -1.36 2.96
CA ILE A 152 12.44 -1.48 1.99
C ILE A 152 13.14 -2.83 2.16
N GLU A 153 13.40 -3.24 3.41
CA GLU A 153 14.11 -4.49 3.72
C GLU A 153 13.44 -5.74 3.13
N ILE A 154 12.11 -5.78 3.12
CA ILE A 154 11.34 -6.94 2.67
C ILE A 154 11.03 -6.92 1.16
N THR A 155 11.49 -5.89 0.44
CA THR A 155 11.22 -5.71 -1.00
C THR A 155 11.57 -6.93 -1.86
N PRO A 156 12.72 -7.60 -1.67
CA PRO A 156 13.06 -8.79 -2.45
C PRO A 156 12.04 -9.93 -2.30
N LEU A 157 11.42 -10.07 -1.12
CA LEU A 157 10.48 -11.18 -0.84
C LEU A 157 9.20 -11.05 -1.65
N PHE A 158 8.58 -9.86 -1.66
CA PHE A 158 7.35 -9.70 -2.42
C PHE A 158 7.59 -9.59 -3.93
N ILE A 159 8.76 -9.13 -4.40
CA ILE A 159 9.09 -9.16 -5.84
C ILE A 159 9.06 -10.60 -6.35
N GLU A 160 9.68 -11.53 -5.61
CA GLU A 160 9.68 -12.96 -5.94
C GLU A 160 8.26 -13.52 -6.03
N GLU A 161 7.40 -13.21 -5.05
CA GLU A 161 6.03 -13.71 -5.01
C GLU A 161 5.12 -13.07 -6.07
N LEU A 162 5.31 -11.78 -6.37
CA LEU A 162 4.59 -11.10 -7.45
C LEU A 162 4.88 -11.75 -8.81
N LEU A 163 6.15 -12.09 -9.06
CA LEU A 163 6.56 -12.82 -10.25
C LEU A 163 5.98 -14.25 -10.24
N TYR A 164 6.07 -14.96 -9.11
CA TYR A 164 5.65 -16.34 -8.98
C TYR A 164 4.14 -16.53 -9.17
N TYR A 165 3.31 -15.76 -8.44
CA TYR A 165 1.85 -15.93 -8.46
C TYR A 165 1.18 -15.19 -9.60
N TYR A 166 1.70 -14.04 -10.03
CA TYR A 166 0.98 -13.17 -10.96
C TYR A 166 1.73 -12.90 -12.26
N GLY A 167 2.95 -13.43 -12.42
CA GLY A 167 3.80 -13.16 -13.58
C GLY A 167 4.19 -11.68 -13.70
N ALA A 168 4.18 -10.95 -12.58
CA ALA A 168 4.52 -9.54 -12.54
C ALA A 168 6.03 -9.36 -12.40
N ASP A 169 6.71 -9.10 -13.52
CA ASP A 169 8.12 -8.73 -13.52
C ASP A 169 8.27 -7.26 -13.10
N ALA A 170 8.37 -7.04 -11.80
CA ALA A 170 8.35 -5.72 -11.17
C ALA A 170 9.69 -5.33 -10.55
N GLU A 171 10.75 -6.13 -10.75
CA GLU A 171 12.04 -5.97 -10.09
C GLU A 171 12.64 -4.57 -10.33
N ASP A 172 12.81 -4.19 -11.60
CA ASP A 172 13.44 -2.91 -11.97
C ASP A 172 12.68 -1.69 -11.42
N ILE A 173 11.35 -1.66 -11.57
CA ILE A 173 10.56 -0.51 -11.13
C ILE A 173 10.45 -0.46 -9.59
N LEU A 174 10.37 -1.60 -8.91
CA LEU A 174 10.22 -1.62 -7.45
C LEU A 174 11.56 -1.32 -6.77
N ASN A 175 12.68 -1.78 -7.33
CA ASN A 175 14.01 -1.35 -6.91
C ASN A 175 14.19 0.15 -7.11
N GLY A 176 13.75 0.70 -8.25
CA GLY A 176 13.72 2.15 -8.45
C GLY A 176 12.83 2.89 -7.44
N PHE A 177 11.60 2.40 -7.22
CA PHE A 177 10.63 2.99 -6.30
C PHE A 177 11.15 3.03 -4.85
N PHE A 178 11.66 1.90 -4.34
CA PHE A 178 12.10 1.75 -2.95
C PHE A 178 13.55 2.18 -2.69
N LEU A 179 14.48 1.82 -3.59
CA LEU A 179 15.93 1.98 -3.40
C LEU A 179 16.53 3.13 -4.22
N GLY A 180 15.79 3.65 -5.20
CA GLY A 180 16.33 4.58 -6.18
C GLY A 180 17.28 3.92 -7.19
N GLU A 181 17.33 2.59 -7.23
CA GLU A 181 18.15 1.81 -8.15
C GLU A 181 17.41 1.66 -9.49
N TRP A 182 17.49 2.69 -10.33
CA TRP A 182 16.87 2.69 -11.66
C TRP A 182 17.82 2.10 -12.71
N VAL A 183 17.27 1.39 -13.69
CA VAL A 183 18.03 0.96 -14.87
C VAL A 183 18.44 2.20 -15.68
N ASP A 184 19.75 2.37 -15.89
CA ASP A 184 20.36 3.54 -16.52
C ASP A 184 19.63 3.97 -17.81
N GLY A 185 18.98 5.14 -17.76
CA GLY A 185 18.34 5.79 -18.92
C GLY A 185 16.92 5.34 -19.25
N ALA A 186 16.33 4.37 -18.52
CA ALA A 186 14.95 3.92 -18.74
C ALA A 186 13.91 4.88 -18.15
N PHE A 187 14.24 5.56 -17.04
CA PHE A 187 13.34 6.47 -16.32
C PHE A 187 13.98 7.86 -16.19
N GLY A 188 13.21 8.92 -16.50
CA GLY A 188 13.70 10.30 -16.41
C GLY A 188 13.85 10.81 -14.96
N GLU A 189 14.61 11.89 -14.75
CA GLU A 189 14.86 12.49 -13.42
C GLU A 189 13.56 12.88 -12.70
N ASP A 190 12.60 13.47 -13.43
CA ASP A 190 11.28 13.81 -12.88
C ASP A 190 10.48 12.57 -12.44
N THR A 191 10.60 11.46 -13.18
CA THR A 191 9.99 10.17 -12.84
C THR A 191 10.59 9.61 -11.55
N MET A 192 11.92 9.65 -11.43
CA MET A 192 12.62 9.20 -10.22
C MET A 192 12.14 9.94 -8.97
N ILE A 193 12.03 11.27 -9.04
CA ILE A 193 11.57 12.07 -7.90
C ILE A 193 10.10 11.77 -7.58
N THR A 194 9.26 11.65 -8.62
CA THR A 194 7.82 11.44 -8.48
C THR A 194 7.48 10.07 -7.91
N LEU A 195 8.17 9.02 -8.36
CA LEU A 195 7.98 7.64 -7.92
C LEU A 195 8.84 7.27 -6.71
N SER A 196 9.58 8.21 -6.12
CA SER A 196 10.37 7.91 -4.93
C SER A 196 9.46 7.60 -3.74
N TYR A 197 9.61 6.39 -3.19
CA TYR A 197 8.93 5.94 -1.99
C TYR A 197 9.11 6.91 -0.81
N GLN A 198 10.33 7.41 -0.59
CA GLN A 198 10.60 8.35 0.49
C GLN A 198 9.94 9.72 0.27
N THR A 199 9.86 10.19 -0.98
CA THR A 199 9.11 11.41 -1.33
C THR A 199 7.62 11.25 -1.02
N ILE A 200 7.03 10.12 -1.41
CA ILE A 200 5.61 9.80 -1.16
C ILE A 200 5.32 9.79 0.35
N ARG A 201 6.18 9.14 1.14
CA ARG A 201 6.03 9.09 2.59
C ARG A 201 6.22 10.44 3.27
N THR A 202 7.17 11.24 2.79
CA THR A 202 7.37 12.61 3.30
C THR A 202 6.13 13.47 3.02
N LYS A 203 5.55 13.38 1.81
CA LYS A 203 4.28 14.04 1.48
C LYS A 203 3.16 13.59 2.41
N SER A 204 3.07 12.29 2.69
CA SER A 204 2.02 11.73 3.54
C SER A 204 2.09 12.24 4.98
N TRP A 205 3.29 12.34 5.54
CA TRP A 205 3.53 12.96 6.84
C TRP A 205 3.14 14.44 6.86
N ASN A 206 3.50 15.20 5.81
CA ASN A 206 3.13 16.61 5.71
C ASN A 206 1.61 16.80 5.57
N ASN A 207 0.95 15.94 4.80
CA ASN A 207 -0.51 15.94 4.66
C ASN A 207 -1.20 15.63 5.98
N TRP A 208 -0.70 14.67 6.75
CA TRP A 208 -1.18 14.43 8.12
C TRP A 208 -1.09 15.70 8.99
N ARG A 209 0.04 16.43 8.95
CA ARG A 209 0.19 17.71 9.68
C ARG A 209 -0.82 18.77 9.22
N LEU A 210 -1.10 18.87 7.92
CA LEU A 210 -2.10 19.78 7.39
C LEU A 210 -3.50 19.43 7.90
N ILE A 211 -3.88 18.14 7.88
CA ILE A 211 -5.15 17.66 8.43
C ILE A 211 -5.25 18.05 9.91
N ASN A 212 -4.21 17.76 10.70
CA ASN A 212 -4.19 18.06 12.13
C ASN A 212 -4.23 19.58 12.45
N SER A 213 -3.76 20.41 11.52
CA SER A 213 -3.78 21.88 11.64
C SER A 213 -5.12 22.51 11.20
N GLY A 214 -6.13 21.71 10.88
CA GLY A 214 -7.42 22.18 10.38
C GLY A 214 -7.41 22.61 8.90
N LEU A 215 -6.33 22.29 8.16
CA LEU A 215 -6.19 22.55 6.73
C LEU A 215 -6.53 21.31 5.88
N GLY A 216 -7.54 20.55 6.30
CA GLY A 216 -7.96 19.30 5.64
C GLY A 216 -8.23 19.47 4.14
N LEU A 217 -8.92 20.53 3.72
CA LEU A 217 -9.17 20.78 2.29
C LEU A 217 -7.89 21.00 1.46
N VAL A 218 -6.85 21.57 2.06
CA VAL A 218 -5.55 21.73 1.40
C VAL A 218 -4.86 20.37 1.30
N ALA A 219 -4.88 19.60 2.41
CA ALA A 219 -4.35 18.25 2.44
C ALA A 219 -5.03 17.36 1.38
N ASP A 220 -6.36 17.36 1.31
CA ASP A 220 -7.13 16.58 0.32
C ASP A 220 -6.67 16.94 -1.10
N GLY A 221 -6.54 18.24 -1.41
CA GLY A 221 -6.05 18.71 -2.71
C GLY A 221 -4.64 18.20 -3.03
N GLU A 222 -3.73 18.24 -2.07
CA GLU A 222 -2.36 17.73 -2.23
C GLU A 222 -2.31 16.20 -2.37
N ILE A 223 -3.10 15.48 -1.56
CA ILE A 223 -3.23 14.02 -1.57
C ILE A 223 -3.70 13.54 -2.94
N TYR A 224 -4.83 14.05 -3.44
CA TYR A 224 -5.39 13.62 -4.73
C TYR A 224 -4.50 14.03 -5.91
N THR A 225 -3.91 15.23 -5.87
CA THR A 225 -2.98 15.67 -6.92
C THR A 225 -1.74 14.78 -6.98
N ALA A 226 -1.19 14.40 -5.82
CA ALA A 226 -0.05 13.49 -5.76
C ALA A 226 -0.40 12.12 -6.35
N PHE A 227 -1.53 11.53 -5.94
CA PHE A 227 -2.00 10.25 -6.47
C PHE A 227 -2.17 10.29 -8.00
N TRP A 228 -2.88 11.28 -8.54
CA TRP A 228 -3.11 11.39 -9.98
C TRP A 228 -1.84 11.64 -10.79
N THR A 229 -0.91 12.42 -10.24
CA THR A 229 0.38 12.66 -10.89
C THR A 229 1.16 11.35 -11.00
N ILE A 230 1.20 10.55 -9.92
CA ILE A 230 1.90 9.27 -9.90
C ILE A 230 1.22 8.26 -10.82
N ASP A 231 -0.11 8.09 -10.75
CA ASP A 231 -0.85 7.18 -11.64
C ASP A 231 -0.66 7.56 -13.13
N GLY A 232 -0.64 8.86 -13.44
CA GLY A 232 -0.34 9.35 -14.80
C GLY A 232 1.06 9.02 -15.29
N VAL A 233 2.07 9.09 -14.42
CA VAL A 233 3.45 8.65 -14.73
C VAL A 233 3.48 7.15 -14.96
N LEU A 234 2.88 6.34 -14.08
CA LEU A 234 2.82 4.88 -14.24
C LEU A 234 2.09 4.48 -15.52
N ALA A 235 0.97 5.14 -15.84
CA ALA A 235 0.24 4.92 -17.09
C ALA A 235 1.09 5.23 -18.34
N SER A 236 1.94 6.25 -18.25
CA SER A 236 2.84 6.62 -19.36
C SER A 236 3.96 5.60 -19.55
N LEU A 237 4.50 5.05 -18.46
CA LEU A 237 5.53 4.01 -18.51
C LEU A 237 4.97 2.69 -19.07
N ASP A 238 3.79 2.29 -18.62
CA ASP A 238 3.03 1.13 -19.10
C ASP A 238 2.70 1.26 -20.60
N ALA A 239 2.18 2.42 -21.03
CA ALA A 239 1.91 2.68 -22.45
C ALA A 239 3.17 2.68 -23.33
N ALA A 240 4.34 2.99 -22.76
CA ALA A 240 5.63 2.93 -23.43
C ALA A 240 6.26 1.53 -23.43
N GLY A 241 5.66 0.55 -22.73
CA GLY A 241 6.22 -0.79 -22.54
C GLY A 241 7.50 -0.80 -21.71
N THR A 242 7.67 0.21 -20.84
CA THR A 242 8.81 0.30 -19.90
C THR A 242 8.55 -0.48 -18.62
N ILE A 243 7.27 -0.70 -18.30
CA ILE A 243 6.77 -1.63 -17.28
C ILE A 243 5.63 -2.45 -17.84
#